data_AF-A0A7X9J3S0-F1
#
_entry.id   AF-A0A7X9J3S0-F1
#
_cell.length_a   1.000
_cell.length_b   1.000
_cell.length_c   1.000
_cell.angle_alpha   90.00
_cell.angle_beta   90.00
_cell.angle_gamma   90.00
#
_symmetry.space_group_name_H-M   'P 1'
#
loop_
_entity.id
_entity.type
_entity.pdbx_description
1 polymer ?
#
loop_
_entity_poly.entity_id
_entity_poly.type
_entity_poly.pdbx_seq_one_letter_code
_entity_poly.pdbx_strand_id
1 'polypeptide(L)'
;GPAGGDLTGTYPNPTIGTGKVDSAKIVDGAVALADLAANSVDSTKIVDGSVALADLAANSVNSSKVVDASIASADLASEAASLNKVSGGAMTSTGTFVGIGTTAPGFPLNFPNALGDKISLYGNTGDHYGFGIQSNLLQIHSSLSTTDIAFGYGQSLSFTENMRIKGNGYLGIGVSSASITHRLQLPNTANAGGQGQANSWITYSSAKWKENITPINNALEKVGKLQGVYYDWKQEQGGKRDIGFVAEDVGKVVPEVVSWEEDGKSASGMDYARVNALLVEAIKEQQKQIEELKKEVATLKSAGRQ
;
A
#
# COMPACT_ATOMS: atom_id res chain seq x y z
N GLY A 1 -15.06 -55.12 -80.09
CA GLY A 1 -14.23 -54.19 -80.90
C GLY A 1 -13.56 -53.17 -80.01
N PRO A 2 -12.61 -52.37 -80.53
CA PRO A 2 -11.99 -51.27 -79.80
C PRO A 2 -13.03 -50.19 -79.43
N ALA A 3 -12.88 -49.58 -78.26
CA ALA A 3 -13.68 -48.43 -77.85
C ALA A 3 -13.30 -47.17 -78.64
N GLY A 4 -14.27 -46.27 -78.86
CA GLY A 4 -14.06 -45.00 -79.57
C GLY A 4 -14.31 -43.78 -78.68
N GLY A 5 -13.89 -42.60 -79.16
CA GLY A 5 -14.12 -41.32 -78.47
C GLY A 5 -13.27 -41.16 -77.20
N ASP A 6 -13.92 -40.90 -76.07
CA ASP A 6 -13.29 -40.70 -74.75
C ASP A 6 -12.98 -42.01 -74.01
N LEU A 7 -13.43 -43.14 -74.57
CA LEU A 7 -13.22 -44.46 -74.02
C LEU A 7 -11.98 -45.13 -74.62
N THR A 8 -11.27 -45.89 -73.81
CA THR A 8 -10.11 -46.71 -74.17
C THR A 8 -10.36 -48.18 -73.83
N GLY A 9 -9.61 -49.10 -74.45
CA GLY A 9 -9.79 -50.54 -74.27
C GLY A 9 -10.78 -51.17 -75.24
N THR A 10 -11.39 -52.29 -74.85
CA THR A 10 -12.30 -53.09 -75.68
C THR A 10 -13.60 -53.41 -74.93
N TYR A 11 -14.70 -53.51 -75.66
CA TYR A 11 -16.01 -53.90 -75.10
C TYR A 11 -15.98 -55.32 -74.51
N PRO A 12 -16.71 -55.59 -73.41
CA PRO A 12 -17.81 -54.78 -72.85
C PRO A 12 -17.42 -53.76 -71.77
N ASN A 13 -16.18 -53.76 -71.28
CA ASN A 13 -15.75 -52.95 -70.14
C ASN A 13 -14.66 -51.93 -70.53
N PRO A 14 -14.93 -50.98 -71.44
CA PRO A 14 -13.99 -49.92 -71.72
C PRO A 14 -13.83 -48.98 -70.52
N THR A 15 -12.67 -48.36 -70.37
CA THR A 15 -12.41 -47.35 -69.33
C THR A 15 -12.31 -45.96 -69.95
N ILE A 16 -12.55 -44.92 -69.16
CA ILE A 16 -12.30 -43.55 -69.60
C ILE A 16 -10.79 -43.37 -69.82
N GLY A 17 -10.41 -42.80 -70.96
CA GLY A 17 -8.99 -42.54 -71.25
C GLY A 17 -8.38 -41.50 -70.32
N THR A 18 -7.07 -41.61 -70.05
CA THR A 18 -6.32 -40.63 -69.27
C THR A 18 -6.46 -39.22 -69.86
N GLY A 19 -6.79 -38.23 -69.02
CA GLY A 19 -6.97 -36.84 -69.44
C GLY A 19 -8.22 -36.59 -70.31
N LYS A 20 -9.11 -37.58 -70.47
CA LYS A 20 -10.34 -37.41 -71.26
C LYS A 20 -11.46 -36.71 -70.50
N VAL A 21 -11.39 -36.62 -69.18
CA VAL A 21 -12.28 -35.80 -68.36
C VAL A 21 -11.61 -34.46 -68.08
N ASP A 22 -12.06 -33.42 -68.76
CA ASP A 22 -11.66 -32.04 -68.52
C ASP A 22 -12.79 -31.27 -67.81
N SER A 23 -12.52 -30.03 -67.40
CA SER A 23 -13.53 -29.19 -66.75
C SER A 23 -14.75 -28.91 -67.65
N ALA A 24 -14.65 -28.99 -68.97
CA ALA A 24 -15.79 -28.77 -69.87
C ALA A 24 -16.76 -29.96 -69.88
N LYS A 25 -16.28 -31.16 -69.53
CA LYS A 25 -17.09 -32.38 -69.39
C LYS A 25 -17.64 -32.59 -67.99
N ILE A 26 -17.21 -31.80 -67.00
CA ILE A 26 -17.80 -31.75 -65.67
C ILE A 26 -18.67 -30.50 -65.59
N VAL A 27 -19.98 -30.68 -65.71
CA VAL A 27 -20.96 -29.58 -65.59
C VAL A 27 -20.98 -29.07 -64.13
N ASP A 28 -21.21 -27.77 -63.92
CA ASP A 28 -21.33 -27.19 -62.59
C ASP A 28 -22.37 -27.92 -61.74
N GLY A 29 -21.97 -28.35 -60.54
CA GLY A 29 -22.82 -29.14 -59.62
C GLY A 29 -22.96 -30.63 -59.97
N ALA A 30 -22.31 -31.13 -61.04
CA ALA A 30 -22.33 -32.55 -61.40
C ALA A 30 -21.60 -33.44 -60.39
N VAL A 31 -20.62 -32.89 -59.66
CA VAL A 31 -19.98 -33.56 -58.52
C VAL A 31 -20.74 -33.17 -57.26
N ALA A 32 -21.63 -34.05 -56.81
CA ALA A 32 -22.35 -33.89 -55.55
C ALA A 32 -21.49 -34.35 -54.37
N LEU A 33 -21.92 -34.02 -53.15
CA LEU A 33 -21.24 -34.46 -51.92
C LEU A 33 -21.11 -36.00 -51.84
N ALA A 34 -22.06 -36.75 -52.41
CA ALA A 34 -22.02 -38.21 -52.43
C ALA A 34 -20.93 -38.79 -53.36
N ASP A 35 -20.49 -38.02 -54.35
CA ASP A 35 -19.40 -38.40 -55.26
C ASP A 35 -18.02 -38.20 -54.62
N LEU A 36 -17.95 -37.39 -53.57
CA LEU A 36 -16.76 -37.15 -52.76
C LEU A 36 -16.77 -38.06 -51.52
N ALA A 37 -16.02 -39.15 -51.57
CA ALA A 37 -15.79 -39.99 -50.40
C ALA A 37 -15.21 -39.18 -49.22
N ALA A 38 -15.37 -39.66 -47.98
CA ALA A 38 -14.76 -39.03 -46.81
C ALA A 38 -13.24 -38.90 -46.99
N ASN A 39 -12.68 -37.73 -46.65
CA ASN A 39 -11.26 -37.37 -46.86
C ASN A 39 -10.78 -37.39 -48.33
N SER A 40 -11.71 -37.42 -49.31
CA SER A 40 -11.33 -37.37 -50.73
C SER A 40 -10.60 -36.09 -51.10
N VAL A 41 -10.93 -34.96 -50.45
CA VAL A 41 -10.19 -33.69 -50.50
C VAL A 41 -9.34 -33.56 -49.23
N ASP A 42 -8.06 -33.91 -49.33
CA ASP A 42 -7.07 -33.74 -48.27
C ASP A 42 -6.20 -32.50 -48.56
N SER A 43 -5.29 -32.16 -47.64
CA SER A 43 -4.41 -31.00 -47.79
C SER A 43 -3.52 -31.04 -49.04
N THR A 44 -3.31 -32.21 -49.68
CA THR A 44 -2.52 -32.31 -50.92
C THR A 44 -3.30 -31.90 -52.16
N LYS A 45 -4.64 -31.91 -52.08
CA LYS A 45 -5.56 -31.52 -53.16
C LYS A 45 -6.04 -30.08 -53.04
N ILE A 46 -5.79 -29.43 -51.90
CA ILE A 46 -6.02 -28.01 -51.71
C ILE A 46 -4.74 -27.28 -52.09
N VAL A 47 -4.84 -26.38 -53.08
CA VAL A 47 -3.70 -25.55 -53.47
C VAL A 47 -3.50 -24.47 -52.41
N ASP A 48 -2.26 -24.25 -51.97
CA ASP A 48 -1.96 -23.21 -50.98
C ASP A 48 -2.50 -21.84 -51.42
N GLY A 49 -3.29 -21.21 -50.56
CA GLY A 49 -3.94 -19.92 -50.83
C GLY A 49 -5.20 -19.97 -51.70
N SER A 50 -5.66 -21.15 -52.14
CA SER A 50 -6.88 -21.26 -52.96
C SER A 50 -8.18 -21.11 -52.17
N VAL A 51 -8.12 -21.23 -50.84
CA VAL A 51 -9.26 -20.97 -49.94
C VAL A 51 -9.22 -19.50 -49.54
N ALA A 52 -9.98 -18.67 -50.24
CA ALA A 52 -10.15 -17.26 -49.94
C ALA A 52 -11.15 -17.06 -48.78
N LEU A 53 -11.20 -15.84 -48.23
CA LEU A 53 -12.21 -15.52 -47.21
C LEU A 53 -13.65 -15.71 -47.68
N ALA A 54 -13.92 -15.58 -48.98
CA ALA A 54 -15.25 -15.81 -49.56
C ALA A 54 -15.67 -17.28 -49.51
N ASP A 55 -14.72 -18.22 -49.48
CA ASP A 55 -14.97 -19.66 -49.37
C ASP A 55 -15.26 -20.07 -47.91
N LEU A 56 -14.88 -19.21 -46.95
CA LEU A 56 -15.13 -19.39 -45.53
C LEU A 56 -16.42 -18.65 -45.14
N ALA A 57 -17.50 -19.41 -44.92
CA ALA A 57 -18.72 -18.85 -44.36
C ALA A 57 -18.47 -18.15 -43.00
N ALA A 58 -19.33 -17.21 -42.62
CA ALA A 58 -19.23 -16.55 -41.32
C ALA A 58 -19.25 -17.59 -40.17
N ASN A 59 -18.34 -17.44 -39.19
CA ASN A 59 -18.13 -18.39 -38.08
C ASN A 59 -17.71 -19.82 -38.50
N SER A 60 -17.28 -20.02 -39.76
CA SER A 60 -16.78 -21.32 -40.22
C SER A 60 -15.49 -21.75 -39.55
N VAL A 61 -14.72 -20.83 -38.98
CA VAL A 61 -13.57 -21.11 -38.10
C VAL A 61 -13.91 -20.56 -36.71
N ASN A 62 -14.57 -21.39 -35.90
CA ASN A 62 -14.91 -21.07 -34.51
C ASN A 62 -13.81 -21.60 -33.56
N SER A 63 -13.94 -21.35 -32.26
CA SER A 63 -12.96 -21.78 -31.27
C SER A 63 -12.69 -23.29 -31.29
N SER A 64 -13.67 -24.14 -31.63
CA SER A 64 -13.46 -25.59 -31.75
C SER A 64 -12.60 -26.04 -32.93
N LYS A 65 -12.41 -25.17 -33.93
CA LYS A 65 -11.61 -25.43 -35.14
C LYS A 65 -10.22 -24.81 -35.08
N VAL A 66 -9.98 -23.93 -34.11
CA VAL A 66 -8.67 -23.40 -33.79
C VAL A 66 -8.07 -24.31 -32.73
N VAL A 67 -6.95 -24.96 -33.05
CA VAL A 67 -6.23 -25.78 -32.07
C VAL A 67 -5.71 -24.87 -30.97
N ASP A 68 -5.88 -25.26 -29.71
CA ASP A 68 -5.38 -24.48 -28.57
C ASP A 68 -3.89 -24.19 -28.74
N ALA A 69 -3.50 -22.92 -28.52
CA ALA A 69 -2.15 -22.40 -28.74
C ALA A 69 -1.60 -22.43 -30.19
N SER A 70 -2.42 -22.72 -31.21
CA SER A 70 -1.98 -22.67 -32.63
C SER A 70 -1.84 -21.27 -33.21
N ILE A 71 -2.39 -20.25 -32.54
CA ILE A 71 -2.27 -18.84 -32.93
C ILE A 71 -1.06 -18.25 -32.21
N ALA A 72 0.04 -18.05 -32.94
CA ALA A 72 1.25 -17.44 -32.43
C ALA A 72 1.11 -15.91 -32.32
N SER A 73 2.01 -15.27 -31.58
CA SER A 73 2.04 -13.81 -31.47
C SER A 73 2.23 -13.10 -32.82
N ALA A 74 2.81 -13.76 -33.83
CA ALA A 74 2.92 -13.24 -35.19
C ALA A 74 1.59 -13.25 -35.96
N ASP A 75 0.67 -14.15 -35.60
CA ASP A 75 -0.66 -14.25 -36.20
C ASP A 75 -1.64 -13.23 -35.60
N LEU A 76 -1.35 -12.75 -34.38
CA LEU A 76 -2.01 -11.63 -33.75
C LEU A 76 -1.29 -10.34 -34.18
N ALA A 77 -1.84 -9.59 -35.14
CA ALA A 77 -1.24 -8.36 -35.66
C ALA A 77 -0.58 -7.48 -34.58
N SER A 78 0.64 -6.99 -34.85
CA SER A 78 1.63 -6.48 -33.88
C SER A 78 1.33 -5.13 -33.20
N GLU A 79 0.10 -4.62 -33.25
CA GLU A 79 -0.25 -3.29 -32.74
C GLU A 79 -1.25 -3.33 -31.59
N ALA A 80 -1.50 -2.16 -30.99
CA ALA A 80 -2.49 -1.84 -29.93
C ALA A 80 -3.81 -2.65 -29.95
N ALA A 81 -4.21 -3.12 -31.13
CA ALA A 81 -5.34 -4.00 -31.37
C ALA A 81 -5.24 -5.36 -30.64
N SER A 82 -4.05 -5.91 -30.36
CA SER A 82 -3.92 -7.24 -29.75
C SER A 82 -4.39 -7.24 -28.28
N LEU A 83 -3.89 -6.32 -27.45
CA LEU A 83 -4.34 -6.20 -26.04
C LEU A 83 -5.79 -5.74 -25.93
N ASN A 84 -6.23 -4.83 -26.79
CA ASN A 84 -7.60 -4.33 -26.79
C ASN A 84 -8.59 -5.46 -27.15
N LYS A 85 -8.27 -6.28 -28.14
CA LYS A 85 -9.07 -7.45 -28.53
C LYS A 85 -9.07 -8.56 -27.46
N VAL A 86 -7.96 -8.78 -26.78
CA VAL A 86 -7.84 -9.81 -25.72
C VAL A 86 -8.53 -9.37 -24.42
N SER A 87 -8.49 -8.07 -24.09
CA SER A 87 -9.07 -7.53 -22.85
C SER A 87 -10.52 -7.05 -22.98
N GLY A 88 -11.15 -7.20 -24.15
CA GLY A 88 -12.47 -6.65 -24.41
C GLY A 88 -12.51 -5.11 -24.34
N GLY A 89 -11.40 -4.46 -24.65
CA GLY A 89 -11.24 -3.00 -24.63
C GLY A 89 -10.85 -2.40 -23.27
N ALA A 90 -10.72 -3.20 -22.22
CA ALA A 90 -10.35 -2.70 -20.88
C ALA A 90 -8.89 -2.21 -20.81
N MET A 91 -7.99 -2.80 -21.60
CA MET A 91 -6.58 -2.46 -21.67
C MET A 91 -6.18 -2.05 -23.08
N THR A 92 -5.38 -0.99 -23.20
CA THR A 92 -4.81 -0.52 -24.47
C THR A 92 -3.29 -0.39 -24.34
N SER A 93 -2.55 -0.82 -25.36
CA SER A 93 -1.13 -0.46 -25.50
C SER A 93 -0.98 0.66 -26.52
N THR A 94 -0.12 1.64 -26.24
CA THR A 94 0.22 2.72 -27.19
C THR A 94 1.71 2.98 -27.10
N GLY A 95 2.45 2.62 -28.15
CA GLY A 95 3.91 2.58 -28.08
C GLY A 95 4.39 1.60 -26.98
N THR A 96 5.16 2.10 -26.02
CA THR A 96 5.68 1.32 -24.87
C THR A 96 4.81 1.40 -23.62
N PHE A 97 3.63 2.02 -23.69
CA PHE A 97 2.78 2.31 -22.53
C PHE A 97 1.52 1.44 -22.50
N VAL A 98 1.02 1.17 -21.29
CA VAL A 98 -0.22 0.46 -21.00
C VAL A 98 -1.22 1.41 -20.35
N GLY A 99 -2.39 1.56 -20.98
CA GLY A 99 -3.55 2.22 -20.41
C GLY A 99 -4.55 1.19 -19.89
N ILE A 100 -5.03 1.35 -18.66
CA ILE A 100 -6.16 0.58 -18.12
C ILE A 100 -7.34 1.53 -18.01
N GLY A 101 -8.39 1.31 -18.81
CA GLY A 101 -9.55 2.20 -18.91
C GLY A 101 -9.28 3.51 -19.66
N THR A 102 -8.12 3.67 -20.30
CA THR A 102 -7.75 4.85 -21.11
C THR A 102 -7.08 4.42 -22.40
N THR A 103 -7.39 5.10 -23.50
CA THR A 103 -6.86 4.81 -24.85
C THR A 103 -5.64 5.66 -25.23
N ALA A 104 -5.31 6.66 -24.42
CA ALA A 104 -4.17 7.56 -24.65
C ALA A 104 -3.30 7.63 -23.38
N PRO A 105 -2.61 6.53 -23.01
CA PRO A 105 -1.71 6.56 -21.86
C PRO A 105 -0.56 7.54 -22.10
N GLY A 106 -0.35 8.47 -21.16
CA GLY A 106 0.79 9.40 -21.19
C GLY A 106 2.02 8.92 -20.40
N PHE A 107 1.88 7.81 -19.68
CA PHE A 107 2.90 7.19 -18.83
C PHE A 107 2.90 5.67 -19.00
N PRO A 108 3.99 4.95 -18.65
CA PRO A 108 4.10 3.50 -18.85
C PRO A 108 2.94 2.66 -18.32
N LEU A 109 2.36 3.04 -17.18
CA LEU A 109 1.07 2.54 -16.69
C LEU A 109 0.20 3.74 -16.35
N ASN A 110 -0.91 3.90 -17.07
CA ASN A 110 -1.77 5.07 -16.93
C ASN A 110 -3.24 4.69 -16.73
N PHE A 111 -3.89 5.40 -15.81
CA PHE A 111 -5.33 5.30 -15.53
C PHE A 111 -6.03 6.60 -15.97
N PRO A 112 -7.38 6.61 -16.11
CA PRO A 112 -8.11 7.82 -16.45
C PRO A 112 -7.93 8.93 -15.42
N ASN A 113 -7.97 10.18 -15.89
CA ASN A 113 -8.00 11.38 -15.04
C ASN A 113 -9.38 11.56 -14.39
N ALA A 114 -9.76 10.59 -13.57
CA ALA A 114 -10.95 10.59 -12.74
C ALA A 114 -10.53 10.37 -11.28
N LEU A 115 -11.32 10.83 -10.32
CA LEU A 115 -11.10 10.47 -8.92
C LEU A 115 -11.57 9.03 -8.63
N GLY A 116 -11.23 8.53 -7.46
CA GLY A 116 -11.58 7.19 -6.98
C GLY A 116 -10.41 6.21 -6.99
N ASP A 117 -10.74 4.97 -6.72
CA ASP A 117 -9.78 3.87 -6.61
C ASP A 117 -9.12 3.59 -7.97
N LYS A 118 -7.83 3.26 -7.91
CA LYS A 118 -7.00 3.00 -9.10
C LYS A 118 -6.52 1.57 -9.15
N ILE A 119 -6.04 1.05 -8.04
CA ILE A 119 -5.47 -0.29 -7.94
C ILE A 119 -5.96 -0.92 -6.65
N SER A 120 -6.72 -2.01 -6.75
CA SER A 120 -6.96 -2.91 -5.62
C SER A 120 -5.88 -4.01 -5.62
N LEU A 121 -5.18 -4.15 -4.51
CA LEU A 121 -4.19 -5.20 -4.27
C LEU A 121 -4.82 -6.43 -3.60
N TYR A 122 -5.83 -6.21 -2.76
CA TYR A 122 -6.56 -7.25 -2.05
C TYR A 122 -7.96 -6.78 -1.68
N GLY A 123 -8.98 -7.53 -2.10
CA GLY A 123 -10.39 -7.18 -1.98
C GLY A 123 -11.02 -6.92 -3.36
N ASN A 124 -12.17 -7.53 -3.63
CA ASN A 124 -12.79 -7.51 -4.96
C ASN A 124 -13.88 -6.44 -5.09
N THR A 125 -14.56 -6.10 -4.00
CA THR A 125 -15.63 -5.10 -3.94
C THR A 125 -15.61 -4.41 -2.58
N GLY A 126 -15.99 -3.12 -2.54
CA GLY A 126 -16.03 -2.35 -1.29
C GLY A 126 -14.66 -2.09 -0.70
N ASP A 127 -14.55 -2.20 0.63
CA ASP A 127 -13.33 -1.97 1.40
C ASP A 127 -12.19 -2.90 0.96
N HIS A 128 -11.02 -2.33 0.64
CA HIS A 128 -9.89 -3.08 0.08
C HIS A 128 -8.55 -2.43 0.42
N TYR A 129 -7.47 -3.17 0.17
CA TYR A 129 -6.11 -2.64 0.23
C TYR A 129 -5.73 -2.12 -1.15
N GLY A 130 -5.31 -0.87 -1.25
CA GLY A 130 -5.11 -0.29 -2.56
C GLY A 130 -4.55 1.12 -2.62
N PHE A 131 -4.63 1.64 -3.84
CA PHE A 131 -4.25 3.00 -4.20
C PHE A 131 -5.45 3.72 -4.80
N GLY A 132 -5.67 4.96 -4.37
CA GLY A 132 -6.76 5.81 -4.83
C GLY A 132 -6.31 7.24 -5.06
N ILE A 133 -7.11 8.02 -5.78
CA ILE A 133 -6.88 9.44 -6.03
C ILE A 133 -8.13 10.22 -5.66
N GLN A 134 -7.99 11.22 -4.81
CA GLN A 134 -9.01 12.22 -4.50
C GLN A 134 -8.48 13.62 -4.81
N SER A 135 -9.34 14.64 -4.72
CA SER A 135 -8.95 16.02 -4.94
C SER A 135 -7.77 16.39 -4.03
N ASN A 136 -6.62 16.71 -4.63
CA ASN A 136 -5.37 17.02 -3.95
C ASN A 136 -4.86 15.92 -2.99
N LEU A 137 -5.22 14.65 -3.21
CA LEU A 137 -4.86 13.55 -2.31
C LEU A 137 -4.54 12.26 -3.07
N LEU A 138 -3.30 11.78 -2.93
CA LEU A 138 -2.96 10.39 -3.20
C LEU A 138 -3.30 9.56 -1.97
N GLN A 139 -3.99 8.45 -2.18
CA GLN A 139 -4.36 7.51 -1.13
C GLN A 139 -3.54 6.23 -1.25
N ILE A 140 -2.98 5.80 -0.12
CA ILE A 140 -2.52 4.43 0.13
C ILE A 140 -3.33 3.99 1.33
N HIS A 141 -4.20 2.99 1.16
CA HIS A 141 -5.17 2.64 2.19
C HIS A 141 -5.27 1.13 2.39
N SER A 142 -5.67 0.77 3.61
CA SER A 142 -6.10 -0.57 4.00
C SER A 142 -7.64 -0.62 4.02
N SER A 143 -8.21 -1.79 4.31
CA SER A 143 -9.65 -2.00 4.26
C SER A 143 -10.44 -1.37 5.43
N LEU A 144 -9.91 -1.33 6.65
CA LEU A 144 -10.66 -0.97 7.85
C LEU A 144 -9.79 -0.15 8.82
N SER A 145 -10.42 0.51 9.80
CA SER A 145 -9.72 1.24 10.87
C SER A 145 -8.93 0.33 11.84
N THR A 146 -9.09 -0.99 11.71
CA THR A 146 -8.33 -2.00 12.47
C THR A 146 -7.18 -2.60 11.68
N THR A 147 -6.99 -2.21 10.41
CA THR A 147 -5.94 -2.74 9.54
C THR A 147 -4.89 -1.68 9.27
N ASP A 148 -3.64 -2.11 9.26
CA ASP A 148 -2.47 -1.22 9.29
C ASP A 148 -1.78 -1.15 7.93
N ILE A 149 -0.96 -0.12 7.74
CA ILE A 149 -0.03 0.00 6.62
C ILE A 149 1.39 0.03 7.19
N ALA A 150 2.25 -0.86 6.73
CA ALA A 150 3.63 -0.97 7.19
C ALA A 150 4.62 -0.72 6.05
N PHE A 151 5.76 -0.10 6.39
CA PHE A 151 6.89 0.17 5.51
C PHE A 151 8.13 -0.52 6.07
N GLY A 152 8.90 -1.15 5.20
CA GLY A 152 9.96 -2.08 5.61
C GLY A 152 10.60 -2.78 4.42
N TYR A 153 11.34 -3.86 4.68
CA TYR A 153 12.07 -4.62 3.67
C TYR A 153 11.99 -6.13 3.91
N GLY A 154 12.43 -6.92 2.93
CA GLY A 154 12.36 -8.38 2.97
C GLY A 154 11.21 -8.93 2.13
N GLN A 155 10.71 -10.10 2.53
CA GLN A 155 9.60 -10.79 1.84
C GLN A 155 8.35 -10.74 2.73
N SER A 156 7.16 -10.89 2.16
CA SER A 156 5.88 -10.77 2.92
C SER A 156 5.84 -11.62 4.20
N LEU A 157 6.26 -12.89 4.15
CA LEU A 157 6.32 -13.81 5.31
C LEU A 157 7.55 -13.59 6.22
N SER A 158 8.49 -12.73 5.82
CA SER A 158 9.72 -12.41 6.57
C SER A 158 10.00 -10.90 6.44
N PHE A 159 8.96 -10.11 6.70
CA PHE A 159 9.00 -8.67 6.52
C PHE A 159 9.62 -8.02 7.76
N THR A 160 10.69 -7.26 7.55
CA THR A 160 11.29 -6.42 8.59
C THR A 160 10.66 -5.04 8.51
N GLU A 161 9.86 -4.71 9.53
CA GLU A 161 9.16 -3.45 9.64
C GLU A 161 10.05 -2.33 10.17
N ASN A 162 10.05 -1.18 9.50
CA ASN A 162 10.71 0.04 9.93
C ASN A 162 9.71 1.09 10.43
N MET A 163 8.50 1.11 9.87
CA MET A 163 7.46 2.08 10.21
C MET A 163 6.08 1.46 10.01
N ARG A 164 5.12 1.85 10.84
CA ARG A 164 3.73 1.45 10.71
C ARG A 164 2.78 2.58 11.03
N ILE A 165 1.80 2.76 10.16
CA ILE A 165 0.62 3.58 10.39
C ILE A 165 -0.51 2.61 10.73
N LYS A 166 -0.99 2.68 11.97
CA LYS A 166 -2.14 1.89 12.40
C LYS A 166 -3.43 2.45 11.80
N GLY A 167 -4.42 1.59 11.56
CA GLY A 167 -5.72 2.01 11.03
C GLY A 167 -6.46 3.04 11.91
N ASN A 168 -6.10 3.16 13.20
CA ASN A 168 -6.61 4.15 14.14
C ASN A 168 -5.79 5.48 14.16
N GLY A 169 -4.82 5.63 13.26
CA GLY A 169 -4.00 6.83 13.09
C GLY A 169 -2.77 6.93 14.00
N TYR A 170 -2.36 5.85 14.69
CA TYR A 170 -1.10 5.84 15.43
C TYR A 170 0.09 5.52 14.51
N LEU A 171 1.22 6.19 14.73
CA LEU A 171 2.45 6.00 13.99
C LEU A 171 3.53 5.40 14.90
N GLY A 172 4.03 4.22 14.55
CA GLY A 172 5.25 3.64 15.12
C GLY A 172 6.40 3.74 14.13
N ILE A 173 7.58 4.14 14.61
CA ILE A 173 8.82 4.14 13.84
C ILE A 173 9.85 3.33 14.63
N GLY A 174 10.38 2.25 14.04
CA GLY A 174 11.37 1.38 14.66
C GLY A 174 10.87 0.56 15.85
N VAL A 175 9.55 0.44 16.04
CA VAL A 175 8.93 -0.26 17.18
C VAL A 175 8.00 -1.37 16.70
N SER A 176 7.76 -2.37 17.56
CA SER A 176 6.79 -3.42 17.27
C SER A 176 5.36 -2.88 17.30
N SER A 177 4.45 -3.46 16.49
CA SER A 177 3.05 -3.03 16.41
C SER A 177 2.31 -3.05 17.77
N ALA A 178 2.69 -3.96 18.66
CA ALA A 178 2.12 -4.08 20.00
C ALA A 178 2.56 -2.95 20.95
N SER A 179 3.71 -2.32 20.69
CA SER A 179 4.26 -1.24 21.51
C SER A 179 3.68 0.14 21.15
N ILE A 180 2.91 0.26 20.07
CA ILE A 180 2.38 1.54 19.59
C ILE A 180 1.11 1.90 20.37
N THR A 181 1.27 2.68 21.43
CA THR A 181 0.18 3.15 22.30
C THR A 181 -0.10 4.65 22.20
N HIS A 182 0.80 5.40 21.57
CA HIS A 182 0.70 6.85 21.39
C HIS A 182 0.62 7.23 19.91
N ARG A 183 0.16 8.47 19.63
CA ARG A 183 0.04 9.00 18.25
C ARG A 183 1.34 8.90 17.47
N LEU A 184 2.48 9.12 18.14
CA LEU A 184 3.82 8.87 17.64
C LEU A 184 4.58 8.07 18.70
N GLN A 185 5.07 6.90 18.35
CA GLN A 185 5.88 6.05 19.22
C GLN A 185 7.25 5.80 18.60
N LEU A 186 8.30 6.05 19.37
CA LEU A 186 9.70 5.76 19.05
C LEU A 186 10.23 4.65 19.97
N PRO A 187 11.37 4.01 19.61
CA PRO A 187 12.03 3.00 20.44
C PRO A 187 12.48 3.61 21.77
N ASN A 188 12.34 2.87 22.87
CA ASN A 188 12.88 3.31 24.16
C ASN A 188 14.37 2.94 24.27
N THR A 189 15.24 3.64 23.56
CA THR A 189 16.69 3.38 23.61
C THR A 189 17.47 4.67 23.88
N ALA A 190 18.58 4.58 24.61
CA ALA A 190 19.40 5.72 25.01
C ALA A 190 20.23 6.34 23.87
N ASN A 191 20.16 5.78 22.66
CA ASN A 191 20.84 6.30 21.47
C ASN A 191 19.87 7.10 20.58
N ALA A 192 20.39 7.68 19.48
CA ALA A 192 19.60 8.52 18.57
C ALA A 192 18.38 7.80 17.96
N GLY A 193 18.39 6.46 17.90
CA GLY A 193 17.28 5.66 17.40
C GLY A 193 15.99 5.78 18.23
N GLY A 194 16.09 6.17 19.50
CA GLY A 194 14.93 6.43 20.37
C GLY A 194 14.53 7.91 20.48
N GLN A 195 15.18 8.80 19.75
CA GLN A 195 15.09 10.25 19.99
C GLN A 195 14.40 10.97 18.82
N GLY A 196 13.50 11.90 19.17
CA GLY A 196 13.00 12.90 18.23
C GLY A 196 13.85 14.16 18.27
N GLN A 197 14.40 14.59 17.13
CA GLN A 197 15.11 15.85 17.01
C GLN A 197 14.25 16.86 16.24
N ALA A 198 13.98 18.01 16.85
CA ALA A 198 13.23 19.11 16.24
C ALA A 198 13.90 20.45 16.59
N ASN A 199 13.70 21.48 15.77
CA ASN A 199 14.13 22.83 16.12
C ASN A 199 13.41 23.33 17.39
N SER A 200 12.12 23.01 17.54
CA SER A 200 11.33 23.29 18.74
C SER A 200 10.08 22.40 18.78
N TRP A 201 9.65 22.03 19.99
CA TRP A 201 8.36 21.40 20.24
C TRP A 201 7.39 22.45 20.79
N ILE A 202 6.33 22.77 20.04
CA ILE A 202 5.32 23.75 20.44
C ILE A 202 4.15 23.02 21.10
N THR A 203 3.94 23.27 22.38
CA THR A 203 2.83 22.69 23.16
C THR A 203 1.68 23.69 23.27
N TYR A 204 0.45 23.28 22.91
CA TYR A 204 -0.73 24.12 23.10
C TYR A 204 -0.90 24.52 24.57
N SER A 205 -1.04 25.82 24.84
CA SER A 205 -1.18 26.33 26.22
C SER A 205 -2.13 27.54 26.33
N SER A 206 -2.85 27.89 25.26
CA SER A 206 -3.78 29.02 25.24
C SER A 206 -4.92 28.82 26.24
N ALA A 207 -5.33 29.92 26.90
CA ALA A 207 -6.46 29.91 27.84
C ALA A 207 -7.77 29.42 27.21
N LYS A 208 -7.96 29.57 25.89
CA LYS A 208 -9.18 29.09 25.19
C LYS A 208 -9.33 27.56 25.21
N TRP A 209 -8.25 26.83 25.50
CA TRP A 209 -8.22 25.37 25.61
C TRP A 209 -8.21 24.89 27.06
N LYS A 210 -8.42 25.80 28.03
CA LYS A 210 -8.31 25.52 29.46
C LYS A 210 -9.53 26.06 30.18
N GLU A 211 -9.95 25.35 31.19
CA GLU A 211 -11.01 25.75 32.11
C GLU A 211 -10.53 25.54 33.55
N ASN A 212 -11.24 26.10 34.53
CA ASN A 212 -10.94 25.93 35.96
C ASN A 212 -9.49 26.25 36.35
N ILE A 213 -8.92 27.32 35.77
CA ILE A 213 -7.53 27.73 35.98
C ILE A 213 -7.34 28.26 37.41
N THR A 214 -6.58 27.55 38.24
CA THR A 214 -6.22 27.95 39.60
C THR A 214 -4.70 27.95 39.81
N PRO A 215 -4.17 28.74 40.77
CA PRO A 215 -2.75 28.74 41.10
C PRO A 215 -2.26 27.40 41.66
N ILE A 216 -1.00 27.05 41.41
CA ILE A 216 -0.33 25.91 42.04
C ILE A 216 0.08 26.33 43.45
N ASN A 217 -0.54 25.73 44.48
CA ASN A 217 -0.25 26.01 45.88
C ASN A 217 0.71 24.97 46.48
N ASN A 218 1.42 25.36 47.55
CA ASN A 218 2.41 24.53 48.26
C ASN A 218 3.51 24.02 47.33
N ALA A 219 3.91 24.87 46.37
CA ALA A 219 4.83 24.49 45.32
C ALA A 219 6.22 24.20 45.87
N LEU A 220 6.71 25.00 46.83
CA LEU A 220 8.01 24.80 47.46
C LEU A 220 8.05 23.50 48.26
N GLU A 221 6.98 23.17 48.98
CA GLU A 221 6.87 21.90 49.71
C GLU A 221 6.91 20.71 48.76
N LYS A 222 6.15 20.77 47.65
CA LYS A 222 6.16 19.72 46.61
C LYS A 222 7.55 19.55 46.01
N VAL A 223 8.20 20.63 45.60
CA VAL A 223 9.58 20.59 45.06
C VAL A 223 10.56 20.02 46.07
N GLY A 224 10.42 20.36 47.36
CA GLY A 224 11.25 19.82 48.44
C GLY A 224 11.13 18.30 48.65
N LYS A 225 10.05 17.67 48.14
CA LYS A 225 9.87 16.21 48.15
C LYS A 225 10.39 15.52 46.90
N LEU A 226 10.75 16.27 45.85
CA LEU A 226 11.30 15.69 44.62
C LEU A 226 12.80 15.44 44.77
N GLN A 227 13.27 14.32 44.24
CA GLN A 227 14.68 13.95 44.25
C GLN A 227 15.21 13.75 42.83
N GLY A 228 16.09 14.65 42.40
CA GLY A 228 16.90 14.43 41.20
C GLY A 228 17.91 13.32 41.45
N VAL A 229 18.02 12.39 40.51
CA VAL A 229 18.92 11.23 40.60
C VAL A 229 19.77 11.10 39.34
N TYR A 230 20.96 10.53 39.51
CA TYR A 230 21.68 9.94 38.40
C TYR A 230 21.36 8.45 38.34
N TYR A 231 21.27 7.91 37.13
CA TYR A 231 20.99 6.51 36.91
C TYR A 231 21.72 6.02 35.67
N ASP A 232 21.82 4.71 35.53
CA ASP A 232 22.30 4.06 34.31
C ASP A 232 21.12 3.37 33.66
N TRP A 233 20.92 3.61 32.37
CA TRP A 233 19.95 2.84 31.59
C TRP A 233 20.31 1.35 31.66
N LYS A 234 19.29 0.47 31.67
CA LYS A 234 19.55 -0.97 31.57
C LYS A 234 20.28 -1.29 30.26
N GLN A 235 21.01 -2.41 30.22
CA GLN A 235 21.86 -2.76 29.06
C GLN A 235 21.03 -2.90 27.78
N GLU A 236 19.84 -3.48 27.89
CA GLU A 236 18.87 -3.62 26.79
C GLU A 236 18.37 -2.27 26.24
N GLN A 237 18.46 -1.19 27.02
CA GLN A 237 18.11 0.17 26.61
C GLN A 237 19.35 1.03 26.28
N GLY A 238 20.55 0.45 26.26
CA GLY A 238 21.79 1.10 25.84
C GLY A 238 22.80 1.40 26.95
N GLY A 239 22.52 1.09 28.22
CA GLY A 239 23.56 1.06 29.28
C GLY A 239 24.15 2.42 29.71
N LYS A 240 23.68 3.53 29.14
CA LYS A 240 24.30 4.85 29.28
C LYS A 240 23.94 5.51 30.62
N ARG A 241 24.93 6.17 31.24
CA ARG A 241 24.71 7.06 32.39
C ARG A 241 23.88 8.28 31.99
N ASP A 242 22.88 8.62 32.81
CA ASP A 242 22.01 9.77 32.60
C ASP A 242 21.57 10.40 33.94
N ILE A 243 20.83 11.50 33.86
CA ILE A 243 20.29 12.25 34.99
C ILE A 243 18.80 12.52 34.80
N GLY A 244 18.03 12.53 35.89
CA GLY A 244 16.59 12.82 35.84
C GLY A 244 15.88 12.48 37.13
N PHE A 245 14.70 11.90 37.02
CA PHE A 245 13.87 11.48 38.15
C PHE A 245 13.41 10.02 37.99
N VAL A 246 13.09 9.37 39.11
CA VAL A 246 12.26 8.16 39.12
C VAL A 246 10.80 8.62 39.01
N ALA A 247 10.15 8.30 37.90
CA ALA A 247 8.83 8.82 37.57
C ALA A 247 7.77 8.44 38.62
N GLU A 248 7.83 7.23 39.17
CA GLU A 248 6.91 6.76 40.21
C GLU A 248 7.02 7.58 41.50
N ASP A 249 8.22 8.03 41.86
CA ASP A 249 8.43 8.87 43.04
C ASP A 249 7.92 10.29 42.81
N VAL A 250 8.11 10.84 41.60
CA VAL A 250 7.50 12.12 41.21
C VAL A 250 5.99 12.02 41.23
N GLY A 251 5.42 10.92 40.72
CA GLY A 251 3.97 10.72 40.62
C GLY A 251 3.24 10.68 41.96
N LYS A 252 3.94 10.34 43.06
CA LYS A 252 3.39 10.44 44.43
C LYS A 252 3.19 11.89 44.89
N VAL A 253 3.89 12.85 44.29
CA VAL A 253 3.91 14.26 44.69
C VAL A 253 3.20 15.15 43.66
N VAL A 254 3.45 14.88 42.38
CA VAL A 254 2.95 15.63 41.21
C VAL A 254 2.45 14.62 40.17
N PRO A 255 1.32 13.95 40.42
CA PRO A 255 0.81 12.90 39.52
C PRO A 255 0.52 13.41 38.11
N GLU A 256 0.25 14.71 37.94
CA GLU A 256 -0.17 15.32 36.67
C GLU A 256 0.93 15.35 35.59
N VAL A 257 2.19 15.11 35.96
CA VAL A 257 3.31 15.05 35.00
C VAL A 257 3.71 13.63 34.64
N VAL A 258 3.15 12.61 35.29
CA VAL A 258 3.54 11.20 35.08
C VAL A 258 2.44 10.47 34.32
N SER A 259 2.84 9.71 33.31
CA SER A 259 1.97 8.76 32.63
C SER A 259 2.23 7.36 33.20
N TRP A 260 1.16 6.59 33.39
CA TRP A 260 1.21 5.26 33.96
C TRP A 260 0.91 4.21 32.90
N GLU A 261 1.45 3.02 33.09
CA GLU A 261 1.03 1.81 32.39
C GLU A 261 -0.39 1.39 32.84
N GLU A 262 -0.99 0.45 32.12
CA GLU A 262 -2.34 -0.07 32.44
C GLU A 262 -2.45 -0.66 33.86
N ASP A 263 -1.33 -1.10 34.44
CA ASP A 263 -1.28 -1.64 35.81
C ASP A 263 -1.49 -0.57 36.90
N GLY A 264 -1.40 0.72 36.54
CA GLY A 264 -1.48 1.85 37.46
C GLY A 264 -0.35 1.92 38.48
N LYS A 265 0.74 1.16 38.28
CA LYS A 265 1.86 0.99 39.21
C LYS A 265 3.20 1.33 38.59
N SER A 266 3.38 1.02 37.32
CA SER A 266 4.59 1.29 36.57
C SER A 266 4.40 2.57 35.77
N ALA A 267 5.36 3.50 35.80
CA ALA A 267 5.29 4.69 34.98
C ALA A 267 5.72 4.37 33.54
N SER A 268 4.92 4.80 32.57
CA SER A 268 5.25 4.70 31.15
C SER A 268 6.12 5.88 30.67
N GLY A 269 6.11 6.98 31.41
CA GLY A 269 6.92 8.16 31.13
C GLY A 269 6.55 9.37 31.98
N MET A 270 7.26 10.48 31.78
CA MET A 270 7.00 11.74 32.48
C MET A 270 7.20 12.96 31.55
N ASP A 271 6.36 13.97 31.72
CA ASP A 271 6.50 15.29 31.10
C ASP A 271 7.43 16.18 31.95
N TYR A 272 8.73 16.10 31.67
CA TYR A 272 9.75 16.92 32.31
C TYR A 272 9.51 18.43 32.16
N ALA A 273 8.92 18.87 31.04
CA ALA A 273 8.75 20.29 30.77
C ALA A 273 7.70 20.93 31.69
N ARG A 274 6.68 20.16 32.11
CA ARG A 274 5.64 20.65 33.03
C ARG A 274 6.12 20.88 34.45
N VAL A 275 7.22 20.25 34.87
CA VAL A 275 7.86 20.50 36.17
C VAL A 275 8.23 21.98 36.33
N ASN A 276 8.56 22.68 35.23
CA ASN A 276 8.91 24.09 35.24
C ASN A 276 7.80 25.00 35.80
N ALA A 277 6.52 24.67 35.56
CA ALA A 277 5.41 25.46 36.11
C ALA A 277 5.37 25.39 37.65
N LEU A 278 5.64 24.21 38.20
CA LEU A 278 5.76 24.01 39.64
C LEU A 278 6.98 24.75 40.22
N LEU A 279 8.14 24.66 39.53
CA LEU A 279 9.36 25.35 39.95
C LEU A 279 9.19 26.87 40.00
N VAL A 280 8.45 27.46 39.05
CA VAL A 280 8.17 28.91 39.05
C VAL A 280 7.41 29.32 40.31
N GLU A 281 6.36 28.60 40.71
CA GLU A 281 5.62 28.92 41.93
C GLU A 281 6.44 28.63 43.20
N ALA A 282 7.27 27.57 43.20
CA ALA A 282 8.17 27.29 44.31
C ALA A 282 9.20 28.41 44.54
N ILE A 283 9.75 28.98 43.46
CA ILE A 283 10.67 30.12 43.54
C ILE A 283 9.95 31.35 44.09
N LYS A 284 8.70 31.61 43.69
CA LYS A 284 7.89 32.72 44.24
C LYS A 284 7.63 32.54 45.74
N GLU A 285 7.26 31.33 46.16
CA GLU A 285 7.07 31.00 47.58
C GLU A 285 8.38 31.16 48.38
N GLN A 286 9.50 30.66 47.85
CA GLN A 286 10.82 30.83 48.46
C GLN A 286 11.22 32.30 48.57
N GLN A 287 10.97 33.11 47.53
CA GLN A 287 11.26 34.53 47.54
C GLN A 287 10.47 35.27 48.62
N LYS A 288 9.20 34.88 48.84
CA LYS A 288 8.38 35.43 49.92
C LYS A 288 8.99 35.13 51.30
N GLN A 289 9.40 33.89 51.56
CA GLN A 289 10.06 33.51 52.81
C GLN A 289 11.35 34.30 53.05
N ILE A 290 12.15 34.51 51.99
CA ILE A 290 13.38 35.31 52.08
C ILE A 290 13.08 36.76 52.48
N GLU A 291 12.05 37.39 51.91
CA GLU A 291 11.68 38.77 52.25
C GLU A 291 11.11 38.88 53.68
N GLU A 292 10.38 37.87 54.14
CA GLU A 292 9.91 37.80 55.53
C GLU A 292 11.09 37.66 56.51
N LEU A 293 12.02 36.74 56.25
CA LEU A 293 13.23 36.55 57.06
C LEU A 293 14.11 37.81 57.09
N LYS A 294 14.27 38.51 55.96
CA LYS A 294 15.02 39.78 55.91
C LYS A 294 14.39 40.85 56.80
N LYS A 295 13.06 40.96 56.80
CA LYS A 295 12.34 41.90 57.66
C LYS A 295 12.54 41.55 59.13
N GLU A 296 12.44 40.28 59.50
CA GLU A 296 12.66 39.82 60.87
C GLU A 296 14.08 40.12 61.34
N VAL A 297 15.08 39.81 60.52
CA VAL A 297 16.49 40.14 60.81
C VAL A 297 16.69 41.65 60.98
N ALA A 298 16.04 42.49 60.18
CA ALA A 298 16.12 43.95 60.33
C ALA A 298 15.52 44.41 61.66
N THR A 299 14.36 43.88 62.05
CA THR A 299 13.71 44.17 63.34
C THR A 299 14.59 43.73 64.51
N LEU A 300 15.13 42.51 64.50
CA LEU A 300 16.00 42.00 65.57
C LEU A 300 17.28 42.83 65.71
N LYS A 301 17.89 43.23 64.58
CA LYS A 301 19.06 44.13 64.58
C LYS A 301 18.75 45.52 65.15
N SER A 302 17.51 46.00 65.01
CA SER A 302 17.09 47.27 65.61
C SER A 302 16.81 47.15 67.11
N ALA A 303 16.29 46.01 67.57
CA ALA A 303 15.99 45.74 68.97
C ALA A 303 17.26 45.51 69.82
N GLY A 304 18.30 44.87 69.28
CA GLY A 304 19.57 44.63 69.99
C GLY A 304 20.52 45.84 70.04
N ARG A 305 20.11 47.02 69.56
CA ARG A 305 20.86 48.28 69.62
C ARG A 305 20.33 49.25 70.70
N GLN A 306 19.38 48.80 71.52
CA GLN A 306 18.91 49.47 72.74
C GLN A 306 19.51 48.76 73.96
#